data_AF-A0A520ZX70-F1
#
_entry.id   AF-A0A520ZX70-F1
#
_cell.length_a   1.000
_cell.length_b   1.000
_cell.length_c   1.000
_cell.angle_alpha   90.00
_cell.angle_beta   90.00
_cell.angle_gamma   90.00
#
_symmetry.space_group_name_H-M   'P 1'
#
loop_
_entity.id
_entity.type
_entity.pdbx_description
1 polymer ?
#
loop_
_entity_poly.entity_id
_entity_poly.type
_entity_poly.pdbx_seq_one_letter_code
_entity_poly.pdbx_strand_id
1 'polypeptide(L)'
;ATQIKSGFMTDPVGPKGFPLLVGSVAAVCAMFMVFKPDESPTWPELRTLGSLLLSVVVLVCYAYALKPLGFLVPTALAAGILSYQISPGIKSSIGAGLGLSVTLFVIFKYALGLGLYAFPKWLIG
;
A
#
# COMPACT_ATOMS: atom_id res chain seq x y z
N ALA A 1 2.30 -25.31 12.64
CA ALA A 1 2.37 -24.07 13.45
C ALA A 1 2.11 -24.28 14.96
N THR A 2 1.82 -25.49 15.45
CA THR A 2 1.50 -25.75 16.87
C THR A 2 2.70 -26.09 17.75
N GLN A 3 3.90 -26.27 17.20
CA GLN A 3 5.07 -26.85 17.87
C GLN A 3 6.08 -25.85 18.47
N ILE A 4 5.83 -24.54 18.47
CA ILE A 4 6.82 -23.56 18.99
C ILE A 4 6.78 -23.51 20.54
N LYS A 5 7.90 -23.77 21.23
CA LYS A 5 7.98 -23.62 22.71
C LYS A 5 8.09 -22.13 23.09
N SER A 6 7.20 -21.66 23.96
CA SER A 6 7.24 -20.30 24.52
C SER A 6 8.26 -20.25 25.67
N GLY A 7 9.28 -19.39 25.55
CA GLY A 7 10.22 -19.07 26.63
C GLY A 7 9.57 -18.18 27.68
N PHE A 8 9.95 -18.35 28.95
CA PHE A 8 9.30 -17.81 30.17
C PHE A 8 9.29 -16.27 30.33
N MET A 9 9.59 -15.54 29.26
CA MET A 9 9.46 -14.09 29.14
C MET A 9 8.82 -13.82 27.77
N THR A 10 7.52 -14.06 27.66
CA THR A 10 6.81 -13.89 26.38
C THR A 10 6.05 -12.57 26.43
N ASP A 11 6.41 -11.62 25.56
CA ASP A 11 5.57 -10.46 25.24
C ASP A 11 4.10 -10.87 25.10
N PRO A 12 3.11 -10.04 25.47
CA PRO A 12 1.70 -10.39 25.55
C PRO A 12 1.09 -10.99 24.27
N VAL A 13 1.76 -10.84 23.11
CA VAL A 13 1.34 -11.39 21.82
C VAL A 13 2.11 -12.64 21.37
N GLY A 14 3.26 -12.97 21.99
CA GLY A 14 4.11 -14.13 21.72
C GLY A 14 4.55 -14.37 20.26
N PRO A 15 5.58 -15.20 20.02
CA PRO A 15 6.04 -15.52 18.66
C PRO A 15 5.00 -16.28 17.81
N LYS A 16 3.91 -16.77 18.44
CA LYS A 16 2.81 -17.48 17.79
C LYS A 16 1.64 -16.58 17.38
N GLY A 17 1.43 -15.45 18.05
CA GLY A 17 0.25 -14.61 17.79
C GLY A 17 0.25 -14.02 16.38
N PHE A 18 1.41 -13.55 15.92
CA PHE A 18 1.56 -12.97 14.60
C PHE A 18 1.25 -13.97 13.46
N PRO A 19 1.88 -15.17 13.38
CA PRO A 19 1.52 -16.17 12.37
C PRO A 19 0.05 -16.61 12.43
N LEU A 20 -0.53 -16.71 13.63
CA LEU A 20 -1.93 -17.14 13.78
C LEU A 20 -2.92 -16.07 13.29
N LEU A 21 -2.66 -14.79 13.55
CA LEU A 21 -3.45 -13.66 13.06
C LEU A 21 -3.39 -13.54 11.53
N VAL A 22 -2.18 -13.61 10.96
CA VAL A 22 -2.04 -13.57 9.50
C VAL A 22 -2.71 -14.79 8.87
N GLY A 23 -2.54 -15.97 9.48
CA GLY A 23 -3.18 -17.21 9.03
C GLY A 23 -4.71 -17.17 9.07
N SER A 24 -5.32 -16.57 10.09
CA SER A 24 -6.78 -16.46 10.18
C SER A 24 -7.35 -15.53 9.11
N VAL A 25 -6.72 -14.37 8.89
CA VAL A 25 -7.11 -13.45 7.82
C VAL A 25 -6.95 -14.12 6.45
N ALA A 26 -5.83 -14.83 6.23
CA ALA A 26 -5.60 -15.58 5.00
C ALA A 26 -6.65 -16.68 4.78
N ALA A 27 -7.06 -17.39 5.84
CA ALA A 27 -8.11 -18.40 5.75
C ALA A 27 -9.47 -17.81 5.34
N VAL A 28 -9.83 -16.64 5.87
CA VAL A 28 -11.07 -15.93 5.48
C VAL A 28 -11.00 -15.51 4.01
N CYS A 29 -9.89 -14.92 3.56
CA CYS A 29 -9.70 -14.54 2.16
C CYS A 29 -9.77 -15.75 1.21
N ALA A 30 -9.14 -16.87 1.59
CA ALA A 30 -9.16 -18.11 0.81
C ALA A 30 -10.57 -18.69 0.72
N MET A 31 -11.32 -18.67 1.83
CA MET A 31 -12.72 -19.10 1.85
C MET A 31 -13.58 -18.25 0.89
N PHE A 32 -13.34 -16.94 0.84
CA PHE A 32 -14.03 -16.07 -0.11
C PHE A 32 -13.73 -16.42 -1.57
N MET A 33 -12.47 -16.71 -1.92
CA MET A 33 -12.08 -17.16 -3.27
C MET A 33 -12.74 -18.51 -3.66
N VAL A 34 -12.88 -19.44 -2.72
CA VAL A 34 -13.54 -20.74 -2.98
C VAL A 34 -15.04 -20.54 -3.27
N PHE A 35 -15.70 -19.66 -2.52
CA PHE A 35 -17.14 -19.40 -2.70
C PHE A 35 -17.45 -18.47 -3.87
N LYS A 36 -16.51 -17.61 -4.26
CA LYS A 36 -16.63 -16.70 -5.39
C LYS A 36 -15.42 -16.86 -6.32
N PRO A 37 -15.39 -17.94 -7.12
CA PRO A 37 -14.36 -18.11 -8.14
C PRO A 37 -14.47 -16.98 -9.17
N ASP A 38 -13.34 -16.33 -9.46
CA ASP A 38 -13.28 -15.27 -10.48
C ASP A 38 -13.51 -15.85 -11.88
N GLU A 39 -14.06 -15.03 -12.78
CA GLU A 39 -14.23 -15.38 -14.18
C GLU A 39 -12.87 -15.59 -14.87
N SER A 40 -12.87 -16.36 -15.97
CA SER A 40 -11.65 -16.66 -16.74
C SER A 40 -10.94 -15.36 -17.16
N PRO A 41 -9.63 -15.23 -16.86
CA PRO A 41 -8.92 -13.99 -17.13
C PRO A 41 -8.79 -13.76 -18.63
N THR A 42 -9.43 -12.69 -19.11
CA THR A 42 -9.22 -12.19 -20.47
C THR A 42 -7.91 -11.42 -20.51
N TRP A 43 -7.08 -11.67 -21.52
CA TRP A 43 -5.85 -10.93 -21.68
C TRP A 43 -6.14 -9.45 -21.94
N PRO A 44 -5.46 -8.52 -21.24
CA PRO A 44 -5.69 -7.10 -21.40
C PRO A 44 -5.33 -6.63 -22.81
N GLU A 45 -6.11 -5.69 -23.33
CA GLU A 45 -5.79 -5.03 -24.59
C GLU A 45 -4.44 -4.31 -24.52
N LEU A 46 -3.77 -4.12 -25.67
CA LEU A 46 -2.47 -3.45 -25.77
C LEU A 46 -2.46 -2.05 -25.10
N ARG A 47 -3.60 -1.36 -25.11
CA ARG A 47 -3.78 -0.08 -24.42
C ARG A 47 -3.62 -0.21 -22.90
N THR A 48 -4.18 -1.26 -22.31
CA THR A 48 -4.09 -1.56 -20.89
C THR A 48 -2.69 -2.01 -20.49
N LEU A 49 -1.96 -2.68 -21.39
CA LEU A 49 -0.53 -2.95 -21.16
C LEU A 49 0.30 -1.66 -21.10
N GLY A 50 -0.04 -0.66 -21.94
CA GLY A 50 0.59 0.66 -21.90
C GLY A 50 0.35 1.42 -20.59
N SER A 51 -0.89 1.42 -20.07
CA SER A 51 -1.20 2.01 -18.76
C SER A 51 -0.52 1.25 -17.61
N LEU A 52 -0.42 -0.07 -17.72
CA LEU A 52 0.30 -0.86 -16.72
C LEU A 52 1.80 -0.50 -16.69
N LEU A 53 2.44 -0.38 -17.86
CA LEU A 53 3.82 0.10 -17.97
C LEU A 53 4.00 1.51 -17.39
N LEU A 54 3.08 2.43 -17.69
CA LEU A 54 3.09 3.77 -17.11
C LEU A 54 2.99 3.72 -15.58
N SER A 55 2.11 2.89 -15.04
CA SER A 55 1.94 2.69 -13.60
C SER A 55 3.23 2.18 -12.95
N VAL A 56 3.92 1.22 -13.58
CA VAL A 56 5.21 0.74 -13.11
C VAL A 56 6.24 1.86 -13.08
N VAL A 57 6.36 2.65 -14.16
CA VAL A 57 7.29 3.79 -14.21
C VAL A 57 6.98 4.80 -13.11
N VAL A 58 5.71 5.15 -12.91
CA VAL A 58 5.26 6.06 -11.85
C VAL A 58 5.65 5.54 -10.47
N LEU A 59 5.48 4.24 -10.20
CA LEU A 59 5.85 3.63 -8.93
C LEU A 59 7.37 3.58 -8.72
N VAL A 60 8.16 3.37 -9.78
CA VAL A 60 9.62 3.45 -9.73
C VAL A 60 10.06 4.88 -9.41
N CYS A 61 9.50 5.87 -10.13
CA CYS A 61 9.76 7.29 -9.86
C CYS A 61 9.36 7.67 -8.42
N TYR A 62 8.23 7.19 -7.94
CA TYR A 62 7.78 7.36 -6.55
C TYR A 62 8.81 6.84 -5.55
N ALA A 63 9.31 5.62 -5.74
CA ALA A 63 10.31 5.01 -4.85
C ALA A 63 11.59 5.86 -4.76
N TYR A 64 12.08 6.38 -5.89
CA TYR A 64 13.25 7.27 -5.89
C TYR A 64 12.95 8.66 -5.32
N ALA A 65 11.73 9.17 -5.50
CA ALA A 65 11.30 10.47 -5.03
C ALA A 65 11.07 10.53 -3.50
N LEU A 66 10.78 9.41 -2.85
CA LEU A 66 10.56 9.34 -1.40
C LEU A 66 11.77 9.85 -0.59
N LYS A 67 12.99 9.50 -1.00
CA LYS A 67 14.22 9.88 -0.28
C LYS A 67 14.49 11.40 -0.31
N PRO A 68 14.44 12.10 -1.46
CA PRO A 68 14.65 13.53 -1.51
C PRO A 68 13.41 14.36 -1.12
N LEU A 69 12.20 13.97 -1.53
CA LEU A 69 11.00 14.82 -1.43
C LEU A 69 10.13 14.57 -0.20
N GLY A 70 10.40 13.51 0.57
CA GLY A 70 9.53 13.07 1.67
C GLY A 70 8.35 12.24 1.16
N PHE A 71 7.37 12.01 2.03
CA PHE A 71 6.24 11.11 1.75
C PHE A 71 5.08 11.80 1.02
N LEU A 72 4.67 13.00 1.45
CA LEU A 72 3.37 13.55 1.03
C LEU A 72 3.27 13.81 -0.48
N VAL A 73 4.27 14.49 -1.04
CA VAL A 73 4.25 14.93 -2.45
C VAL A 73 4.36 13.75 -3.40
N PRO A 74 5.34 12.83 -3.26
CA PRO A 74 5.43 11.67 -4.14
C PRO A 74 4.20 10.77 -4.05
N THR A 75 3.65 10.55 -2.85
CA THR A 75 2.46 9.70 -2.67
C THR A 75 1.22 10.34 -3.30
N ALA A 76 1.04 11.66 -3.16
CA ALA A 76 -0.10 12.35 -3.74
C ALA A 76 -0.07 12.30 -5.28
N LEU A 77 1.10 12.50 -5.88
CA LEU A 77 1.28 12.42 -7.33
C LEU A 77 1.08 10.99 -7.83
N ALA A 78 1.72 10.00 -7.22
CA ALA A 78 1.60 8.61 -7.63
C ALA A 78 0.16 8.11 -7.50
N ALA A 79 -0.48 8.32 -6.35
CA ALA A 79 -1.86 7.91 -6.14
C ALA A 79 -2.85 8.67 -7.04
N GLY A 80 -2.60 9.96 -7.31
CA GLY A 80 -3.42 10.72 -8.26
C GLY A 80 -3.31 10.21 -9.70
N ILE A 81 -2.09 9.94 -10.18
CA ILE A 81 -1.85 9.41 -11.54
C ILE A 81 -2.46 8.00 -11.68
N LEU A 82 -2.30 7.13 -10.68
CA LEU A 82 -2.89 5.80 -10.67
C LEU A 82 -4.42 5.88 -10.62
N SER A 83 -4.98 6.76 -9.78
CA SER A 83 -6.43 6.97 -9.72
C SER A 83 -7.00 7.45 -11.06
N TYR A 84 -6.27 8.31 -11.78
CA TYR A 84 -6.69 8.79 -13.10
C TYR A 84 -6.70 7.70 -14.16
N GLN A 85 -5.75 6.75 -14.08
CA GLN A 85 -5.72 5.60 -14.98
C GLN A 85 -6.90 4.63 -14.77
N ILE A 86 -7.42 4.54 -13.54
CA ILE A 86 -8.58 3.70 -13.22
C ILE A 86 -9.89 4.39 -13.63
N SER A 87 -10.04 5.66 -13.24
CA SER A 87 -11.23 6.46 -13.57
C SER A 87 -10.80 7.84 -14.05
N PRO A 88 -10.96 8.14 -15.36
CA PRO A 88 -10.51 9.40 -15.94
C PRO A 88 -11.39 10.56 -15.47
N GLY A 89 -11.09 11.08 -14.28
CA GLY A 89 -11.75 12.24 -13.69
C GLY A 89 -10.74 13.05 -12.89
N ILE A 90 -10.35 14.23 -13.41
CA ILE A 90 -9.28 15.06 -12.82
C ILE A 90 -9.60 15.44 -11.36
N LYS A 91 -10.83 15.88 -11.08
CA LYS A 91 -11.26 16.27 -9.73
C LYS A 91 -11.21 15.08 -8.75
N SER A 92 -11.69 13.93 -9.18
CA SER A 92 -11.69 12.70 -8.39
C SER A 92 -10.26 12.22 -8.11
N SER A 93 -9.39 12.31 -9.11
CA SER A 93 -8.00 11.83 -9.02
C SER A 93 -7.15 12.70 -8.09
N ILE A 94 -7.35 14.02 -8.13
CA ILE A 94 -6.71 14.94 -7.19
C ILE A 94 -7.19 14.66 -5.75
N GLY A 95 -8.50 14.48 -5.57
CA GLY A 95 -9.09 14.15 -4.26
C GLY A 95 -8.56 12.82 -3.71
N ALA A 96 -8.50 11.78 -4.55
CA ALA A 96 -7.95 10.47 -4.19
C ALA A 96 -6.46 10.56 -3.84
N GLY A 97 -5.66 11.27 -4.64
CA GLY A 97 -4.23 11.45 -4.40
C GLY A 97 -3.93 12.16 -3.09
N LEU A 98 -4.57 13.31 -2.85
CA LEU A 98 -4.42 14.06 -1.60
C LEU A 98 -4.95 13.28 -0.39
N GLY A 99 -6.14 12.70 -0.52
CA GLY A 99 -6.77 11.92 0.55
C GLY A 99 -5.93 10.72 0.96
N LEU A 100 -5.46 9.91 0.00
CA LEU A 100 -4.59 8.76 0.27
C LEU A 100 -3.26 9.18 0.87
N SER A 101 -2.63 10.22 0.33
CA SER A 101 -1.34 10.71 0.82
C SER A 101 -1.42 11.15 2.29
N VAL A 102 -2.39 12.01 2.63
CA VAL A 102 -2.57 12.50 3.99
C VAL A 102 -2.97 11.37 4.94
N THR A 103 -3.92 10.53 4.55
CA THR A 103 -4.42 9.44 5.41
C THR A 103 -3.31 8.44 5.73
N LEU A 104 -2.57 7.99 4.71
CA LEU A 104 -1.43 7.08 4.90
C LEU A 104 -0.32 7.73 5.73
N PHE A 105 -0.05 9.02 5.51
CA PHE A 105 0.94 9.73 6.32
C PHE A 105 0.54 9.73 7.80
N VAL A 106 -0.72 10.03 8.11
CA VAL A 106 -1.22 10.05 9.50
C VAL A 106 -1.11 8.66 10.13
N ILE A 107 -1.55 7.62 9.43
CA ILE A 107 -1.48 6.23 9.91
C ILE A 107 -0.02 5.83 10.16
N PHE A 108 0.86 6.03 9.19
CA PHE A 108 2.26 5.63 9.32
C PHE A 108 3.00 6.42 10.38
N LYS A 109 2.79 7.74 10.44
CA LYS A 109 3.50 8.61 11.37
C LYS A 109 3.02 8.43 12.81
N TYR A 110 1.70 8.43 13.02
CA TYR A 110 1.12 8.50 14.37
C TYR A 110 0.60 7.15 14.88
N ALA A 111 -0.01 6.32 14.03
CA ALA A 111 -0.51 5.02 14.48
C ALA A 111 0.60 3.96 14.54
N LEU A 112 1.53 3.97 13.57
CA LEU A 112 2.65 3.01 13.50
C LEU A 112 3.97 3.56 14.06
N GLY A 113 4.07 4.87 14.35
CA GLY A 113 5.27 5.48 14.91
C GLY A 113 6.49 5.50 13.97
N LEU A 114 6.28 5.40 12.64
CA LEU A 114 7.37 5.39 11.67
C LEU A 114 8.10 6.74 11.61
N GLY A 115 9.41 6.71 11.39
CA GLY A 115 10.28 7.86 11.15
C GLY A 115 10.05 8.53 9.78
N LEU A 116 8.79 8.77 9.40
CA LEU A 116 8.42 9.35 8.11
C LEU A 116 8.58 10.87 8.12
N TYR A 117 9.17 11.40 7.05
CA TYR A 117 9.29 12.84 6.81
C TYR A 117 8.21 13.28 5.82
N ALA A 118 7.42 14.28 6.20
CA ALA A 118 6.35 14.81 5.34
C ALA A 118 6.92 15.52 4.10
N PHE A 119 7.96 16.34 4.32
CA PHE A 119 8.52 17.25 3.32
C PHE A 119 10.00 16.93 3.05
N PRO A 120 10.57 17.50 1.97
CA PRO A 120 11.96 17.33 1.62
C PRO A 120 12.87 17.80 2.75
N LYS A 121 13.99 17.11 2.97
CA LYS A 121 14.97 17.52 3.99
C LYS A 121 15.53 18.92 3.75
N TRP A 122 15.70 19.32 2.49
CA TRP A 122 16.14 20.69 2.15
C TRP A 122 15.17 21.78 2.63
N LEU A 123 13.88 21.45 2.78
CA LEU A 123 12.83 22.38 3.18
C LEU A 123 12.68 22.45 4.72
N ILE A 124 13.19 21.46 5.43
CA ILE A 124 13.06 21.33 6.90
C ILE A 124 14.35 21.74 7.64
N GLY A 125 15.50 21.88 6.95
CA GLY A 125 16.78 22.28 7.54
C GLY A 125 17.65 21.09 7.90
#